data_AF-A0A5E6RLL5-F1
#
_entry.id   AF-A0A5E6RLL5-F1
#
_cell.length_a   1.000
_cell.length_b   1.000
_cell.length_c   1.000
_cell.angle_alpha   90.00
_cell.angle_beta   90.00
_cell.angle_gamma   90.00
#
_symmetry.space_group_name_H-M   'P 1'
#
loop_
_entity.id
_entity.type
_entity.pdbx_description
1 polymer ?
#
loop_
_entity_poly.entity_id
_entity_poly.type
_entity_poly.pdbx_seq_one_letter_code
_entity_poly.pdbx_strand_id
1 'polypeptide(L)'
;MLNWITRLMGLRRRYRPPNHFEDIPGSYEPTLDDLRAETIEFERQIKAHIKQRTGKTPKGALGQLIHDVLPKYPKYPEHPEFWDEFLEEVKALKTLRNSIAHSDIAGLPSLPEMYQRFKRANDTLRPFTGCSVPRDRFTELRWERSKLNFKIDEQLLKLSERDVENLLIELHPASRGKVYFKQGKKIRSAVLQVEHDHRTYFIEGCEAFILNDQEAMALDDLLICFLGNLALRRP
;
A
#
# COMPACT_ATOMS: atom_id res chain seq x y z
N MET A 1 -18.28 -15.52 1.32
CA MET A 1 -19.19 -14.57 0.65
C MET A 1 -18.79 -14.22 -0.79
N LEU A 2 -17.50 -14.02 -1.12
CA LEU A 2 -17.04 -13.69 -2.49
C LEU A 2 -17.40 -14.74 -3.58
N ASN A 3 -17.45 -16.03 -3.24
CA ASN A 3 -17.76 -17.10 -4.21
C ASN A 3 -19.20 -17.05 -4.78
N TRP A 4 -20.14 -16.42 -4.08
CA TRP A 4 -21.52 -16.31 -4.55
C TRP A 4 -21.68 -15.21 -5.61
N ILE A 5 -21.01 -14.07 -5.40
CA ILE A 5 -21.00 -12.93 -6.33
C ILE A 5 -20.34 -13.33 -7.67
N THR A 6 -19.25 -14.10 -7.63
CA THR A 6 -18.56 -14.57 -8.84
C THR A 6 -19.41 -15.51 -9.71
N ARG A 7 -20.34 -16.27 -9.11
CA ARG A 7 -21.26 -17.15 -9.86
C ARG A 7 -22.43 -16.39 -10.48
N LEU A 8 -22.94 -15.36 -9.81
CA LEU A 8 -24.10 -14.59 -10.26
C LEU A 8 -23.78 -13.70 -11.48
N MET A 9 -22.55 -13.19 -11.58
CA MET A 9 -22.10 -12.24 -12.61
C MET A 9 -21.55 -12.90 -13.90
N GLY A 10 -21.61 -14.23 -14.03
CA GLY A 10 -21.06 -14.91 -15.22
C GLY A 10 -19.54 -14.75 -15.39
N LEU A 11 -18.83 -14.31 -14.34
CA LEU A 11 -17.38 -14.17 -14.32
C LEU A 11 -16.74 -15.56 -14.28
N ARG A 12 -16.67 -16.23 -15.44
CA ARG A 12 -15.86 -17.43 -15.59
C ARG A 12 -14.43 -17.08 -15.20
N ARG A 13 -13.87 -17.78 -14.21
CA ARG A 13 -12.43 -17.79 -13.94
C ARG A 13 -11.73 -18.04 -15.28
N ARG A 14 -11.06 -17.03 -15.82
CA ARG A 14 -10.14 -17.26 -16.94
C ARG A 14 -8.94 -17.97 -16.33
N TYR A 15 -8.90 -19.29 -16.51
CA TYR A 15 -7.78 -20.12 -16.10
C TYR A 15 -6.53 -19.63 -16.83
N ARG A 16 -5.50 -19.26 -16.07
CA ARG A 16 -4.21 -18.84 -16.60
C ARG A 16 -3.23 -20.01 -16.47
N PRO A 17 -2.46 -20.33 -17.52
CA PRO A 17 -1.30 -21.19 -17.36
C PRO A 17 -0.26 -20.48 -16.46
N PRO A 18 0.42 -21.21 -15.56
CA PRO A 18 1.28 -20.63 -14.52
C PRO A 18 2.51 -19.83 -15.03
N ASN A 19 2.80 -19.88 -16.33
CA ASN A 19 4.00 -19.32 -16.94
C ASN A 19 3.73 -18.06 -17.80
N HIS A 20 2.58 -17.40 -17.62
CA HIS A 20 2.21 -16.24 -18.42
C HIS A 20 2.46 -14.93 -17.66
N PHE A 21 3.21 -14.02 -18.28
CA PHE A 21 3.65 -12.74 -17.69
C PHE A 21 2.90 -11.52 -18.26
N GLU A 22 1.90 -11.73 -19.12
CA GLU A 22 1.11 -10.64 -19.74
C GLU A 22 -0.10 -10.26 -18.90
N ASP A 23 -0.29 -8.97 -18.63
CA ASP A 23 -1.39 -8.47 -17.81
C ASP A 23 -2.74 -8.62 -18.53
N ILE A 24 -3.69 -9.33 -17.89
CA ILE A 24 -5.05 -9.49 -18.39
C ILE A 24 -5.99 -8.60 -17.57
N PRO A 25 -6.65 -7.60 -18.19
CA PRO A 25 -7.63 -6.77 -17.49
C PRO A 25 -8.75 -7.59 -16.85
N GLY A 26 -8.99 -7.39 -15.55
CA GLY A 26 -10.05 -8.05 -14.80
C GLY A 26 -9.70 -9.40 -14.16
N SER A 27 -8.44 -9.84 -14.19
CA SER A 27 -7.98 -10.96 -13.37
C SER A 27 -7.82 -10.55 -11.89
N TYR A 28 -8.02 -11.51 -10.98
CA TYR A 28 -7.75 -11.34 -9.54
C TYR A 28 -6.31 -11.75 -9.17
N GLU A 29 -5.50 -12.13 -10.16
CA GLU A 29 -4.11 -12.51 -9.96
C GLU A 29 -3.21 -11.26 -9.95
N PRO A 30 -2.08 -11.28 -9.23
CA PRO A 30 -1.13 -10.16 -9.26
C PRO A 30 -0.65 -9.90 -10.69
N THR A 31 -0.49 -8.62 -11.03
CA THR A 31 0.06 -8.18 -12.31
C THR A 31 1.59 -8.14 -12.27
N LEU A 32 2.23 -8.01 -13.42
CA LEU A 32 3.67 -7.80 -13.49
C LEU A 32 4.07 -6.45 -12.86
N ASP A 33 3.21 -5.44 -12.97
CA ASP A 33 3.37 -4.16 -12.30
C ASP A 33 3.21 -4.26 -10.77
N ASP A 34 2.29 -5.10 -10.28
CA ASP A 34 2.18 -5.39 -8.84
C ASP A 34 3.46 -6.06 -8.32
N LEU A 35 4.02 -7.00 -9.08
CA LEU A 35 5.30 -7.64 -8.75
C LEU A 35 6.45 -6.63 -8.75
N ARG A 36 6.53 -5.75 -9.75
CA ARG A 36 7.53 -4.67 -9.81
C ARG A 36 7.42 -3.76 -8.59
N ALA A 37 6.21 -3.36 -8.22
CA ALA A 37 5.97 -2.56 -7.02
C ALA A 37 6.50 -3.25 -5.76
N GLU A 38 6.20 -4.54 -5.56
CA GLU A 38 6.69 -5.30 -4.41
C GLU A 38 8.23 -5.47 -4.42
N THR A 39 8.86 -5.56 -5.60
CA THR A 39 10.33 -5.63 -5.70
C THR A 39 11.02 -4.32 -5.33
N ILE A 40 10.40 -3.18 -5.66
CA ILE A 40 10.87 -1.85 -5.26
C ILE A 40 10.68 -1.69 -3.75
N GLU A 41 9.52 -2.10 -3.24
CA GLU A 41 9.20 -2.10 -1.82
C GLU A 41 10.20 -2.92 -1.00
N PHE A 42 10.61 -4.07 -1.52
CA PHE A 42 11.63 -4.92 -0.89
C PHE A 42 12.96 -4.22 -0.69
N GLU A 43 13.44 -3.52 -1.70
CA GLU A 43 14.67 -2.73 -1.58
C GLU A 43 14.50 -1.60 -0.54
N ARG A 44 13.32 -0.97 -0.52
CA ARG A 44 12.97 0.08 0.45
C ARG A 44 12.96 -0.46 1.88
N GLN A 45 12.30 -1.60 2.12
CA GLN A 45 12.16 -2.19 3.46
C GLN A 45 13.50 -2.64 4.03
N ILE A 46 14.40 -3.22 3.23
CA ILE A 46 15.76 -3.56 3.68
C ILE A 46 16.52 -2.32 4.12
N LYS A 47 16.50 -1.26 3.30
CA LYS A 47 17.15 0.01 3.62
C LYS A 47 16.54 0.68 4.85
N ALA A 48 15.21 0.63 4.99
CA ALA A 48 14.48 1.17 6.12
C ALA A 48 14.81 0.44 7.42
N HIS A 49 14.83 -0.90 7.42
CA HIS A 49 15.19 -1.71 8.59
C HIS A 49 16.62 -1.41 9.07
N ILE A 50 17.58 -1.34 8.15
CA ILE A 50 18.96 -0.96 8.47
C ILE A 50 19.02 0.47 9.02
N LYS A 51 18.31 1.42 8.40
CA LYS A 51 18.25 2.82 8.87
C LYS A 51 17.67 2.92 10.28
N GLN A 52 16.62 2.18 10.60
CA GLN A 52 16.01 2.18 11.93
C GLN A 52 16.98 1.66 13.00
N ARG A 53 17.81 0.66 12.67
CA ARG A 53 18.76 0.06 13.61
C ARG A 53 20.07 0.84 13.74
N THR A 54 20.51 1.50 12.68
CA THR A 54 21.79 2.23 12.64
C THR A 54 21.65 3.74 12.84
N GLY A 55 20.44 4.29 12.71
CA GLY A 55 20.16 5.72 12.69
C GLY A 55 20.66 6.45 11.43
N LYS A 56 21.31 5.77 10.49
CA LYS A 56 21.89 6.36 9.28
C LYS A 56 21.32 5.70 8.03
N THR A 57 21.10 6.49 6.98
CA THR A 57 20.66 5.95 5.69
C THR A 57 21.78 5.08 5.11
N PRO A 58 21.53 3.78 4.86
CA PRO A 58 22.56 2.89 4.32
C PRO A 58 22.97 3.32 2.92
N LYS A 59 24.29 3.47 2.71
CA LYS A 59 24.89 3.77 1.41
C LYS A 59 25.58 2.51 0.90
N GLY A 60 25.11 1.94 -0.21
CA GLY A 60 25.67 0.74 -0.79
C GLY A 60 24.71 0.04 -1.75
N ALA A 61 25.24 -0.87 -2.57
CA ALA A 61 24.43 -1.71 -3.42
C ALA A 61 23.61 -2.70 -2.58
N LEU A 62 22.39 -3.04 -3.02
CA LEU A 62 21.49 -3.94 -2.29
C LEU A 62 22.16 -5.28 -1.92
N GLY A 63 23.01 -5.82 -2.79
CA GLY A 63 23.76 -7.04 -2.52
C GLY A 63 24.73 -6.94 -1.34
N GLN A 64 25.45 -5.82 -1.22
CA GLN A 64 26.36 -5.58 -0.09
C GLN A 64 25.57 -5.37 1.20
N LEU A 65 24.43 -4.65 1.13
CA LEU A 65 23.57 -4.45 2.28
C LEU A 65 23.01 -5.78 2.81
N ILE A 66 22.59 -6.69 1.93
CA ILE A 66 22.06 -8.01 2.30
C ILE A 66 23.15 -8.90 2.90
N HIS A 67 24.36 -8.89 2.33
CA HIS A 67 25.42 -9.82 2.76
C HIS A 67 26.16 -9.33 4.02
N ASP A 68 26.50 -8.04 4.10
CA ASP A 68 27.46 -7.54 5.09
C ASP A 68 26.81 -6.74 6.23
N VAL A 69 25.60 -6.21 6.00
CA VAL A 69 24.96 -5.25 6.92
C VAL A 69 23.70 -5.83 7.56
N LEU A 70 22.80 -6.42 6.78
CA LEU A 70 21.54 -6.99 7.25
C LEU A 70 21.72 -8.08 8.33
N PRO A 71 22.70 -9.01 8.23
CA PRO A 71 22.86 -10.05 9.24
C PRO A 71 23.22 -9.53 10.64
N LYS A 72 23.80 -8.32 10.72
CA LYS A 72 24.19 -7.69 11.99
C LYS A 72 23.00 -7.16 12.80
N TYR A 73 21.83 -7.09 12.19
CA TYR A 73 20.64 -6.48 12.80
C TYR A 73 19.41 -7.41 12.75
N PRO A 74 19.43 -8.54 13.48
CA PRO A 74 18.28 -9.44 13.53
C PRO A 74 17.05 -8.74 14.07
N LYS A 75 15.89 -8.99 13.44
CA LYS A 75 14.61 -8.42 13.91
C LYS A 75 14.16 -9.06 15.22
N TYR A 76 14.37 -10.37 15.36
CA TYR A 76 14.05 -11.16 16.55
C TYR A 76 15.32 -11.88 17.06
N PRO A 77 16.16 -11.20 17.86
CA PRO A 77 17.41 -11.80 18.37
C PRO A 77 17.18 -13.07 19.20
N GLU A 78 15.99 -13.21 19.80
CA GLU A 78 15.59 -14.37 20.61
C GLU A 78 15.36 -15.64 19.80
N HIS A 79 15.14 -15.52 18.48
CA HIS A 79 14.94 -16.64 17.58
C HIS A 79 15.83 -16.52 16.34
N PRO A 80 17.13 -16.84 16.45
CA PRO A 80 18.10 -16.69 15.36
C PRO A 80 17.77 -17.58 14.16
N GLU A 81 17.17 -18.75 14.38
CA GLU A 81 16.82 -19.71 13.32
C GLU A 81 15.90 -19.09 12.26
N PHE A 82 14.87 -18.35 12.67
CA PHE A 82 13.97 -17.65 11.73
C PHE A 82 14.69 -16.53 10.96
N TRP A 83 15.72 -15.93 11.56
CA TRP A 83 16.47 -14.87 10.90
C TRP A 83 17.42 -15.43 9.85
N ASP A 84 18.06 -16.57 10.12
CA ASP A 84 18.95 -17.23 9.17
C ASP A 84 18.18 -17.74 7.94
N GLU A 85 17.00 -18.36 8.15
CA GLU A 85 16.08 -18.72 7.07
C GLU A 85 15.66 -17.51 6.24
N PHE A 86 15.33 -16.39 6.91
CA PHE A 86 14.98 -15.15 6.25
C PHE A 86 16.13 -14.57 5.43
N LEU A 87 17.37 -14.63 5.91
CA LEU A 87 18.55 -14.14 5.17
C LEU A 87 18.80 -14.94 3.89
N GLU A 88 18.63 -16.27 3.92
CA GLU A 88 18.72 -17.10 2.72
C GLU A 88 17.61 -16.77 1.71
N GLU A 89 16.38 -16.57 2.18
CA GLU A 89 15.27 -16.14 1.33
C GLU A 89 15.52 -14.76 0.70
N VAL A 90 16.06 -13.80 1.46
CA VAL A 90 16.42 -12.46 0.95
C VAL A 90 17.51 -12.52 -0.12
N LYS A 91 18.49 -13.42 0.02
CA LYS A 91 19.51 -13.65 -1.03
C LYS A 91 18.89 -14.21 -2.30
N ALA A 92 17.96 -15.15 -2.18
CA ALA A 92 17.23 -15.70 -3.32
C ALA A 92 16.37 -14.64 -4.01
N LEU A 93 15.61 -13.85 -3.24
CA LEU A 93 14.76 -12.76 -3.73
C LEU A 93 15.57 -11.66 -4.45
N LYS A 94 16.78 -11.35 -3.99
CA LYS A 94 17.68 -10.41 -4.69
C LYS A 94 18.02 -10.90 -6.09
N THR A 95 18.33 -12.19 -6.26
CA THR A 95 18.62 -12.78 -7.57
C THR A 95 17.39 -12.70 -8.48
N LEU A 96 16.20 -13.04 -7.95
CA LEU A 96 14.93 -12.93 -8.67
C LEU A 96 14.61 -11.48 -9.07
N ARG A 97 14.87 -10.50 -8.18
CA ARG A 97 14.69 -9.07 -8.48
C ARG A 97 15.55 -8.63 -9.65
N ASN A 98 16.80 -9.08 -9.72
CA ASN A 98 17.68 -8.75 -10.85
C ASN A 98 17.13 -9.33 -12.15
N SER A 99 16.67 -10.58 -12.15
CA SER A 99 16.01 -11.19 -13.31
C SER A 99 14.74 -10.45 -13.73
N ILE A 100 13.90 -10.04 -12.78
CA ILE A 100 12.69 -9.23 -13.05
C ILE A 100 13.06 -7.86 -13.64
N ALA A 101 14.10 -7.21 -13.12
CA ALA A 101 14.58 -5.93 -13.64
C ALA A 101 15.13 -6.03 -15.08
N HIS A 102 15.79 -7.15 -15.41
CA HIS A 102 16.31 -7.41 -16.76
C HIS A 102 15.30 -8.08 -17.69
N SER A 103 14.08 -8.35 -17.22
CA SER A 103 13.04 -9.09 -17.97
C SER A 103 13.49 -10.49 -18.44
N ASP A 104 14.39 -11.11 -17.68
CA ASP A 104 14.85 -12.48 -17.90
C ASP A 104 13.83 -13.46 -17.30
N ILE A 105 12.88 -13.86 -18.13
CA ILE A 105 11.69 -14.65 -17.72
C ILE A 105 11.99 -16.17 -17.69
N ALA A 106 13.10 -16.61 -18.28
CA ALA A 106 13.44 -18.02 -18.38
C ALA A 106 13.81 -18.62 -17.01
N GLY A 107 13.04 -19.63 -16.56
CA GLY A 107 13.32 -20.37 -15.32
C GLY A 107 12.82 -19.71 -14.04
N LEU A 108 12.02 -18.65 -14.13
CA LEU A 108 11.41 -18.01 -12.96
C LEU A 108 10.22 -18.83 -12.41
N PRO A 109 9.97 -18.79 -11.09
CA PRO A 109 8.74 -19.30 -10.49
C PRO A 109 7.51 -18.59 -11.06
N SER A 110 6.32 -19.13 -10.78
CA SER A 110 5.08 -18.50 -11.23
C SER A 110 4.91 -17.08 -10.66
N LEU A 111 4.29 -16.17 -11.41
CA LEU A 111 4.09 -14.77 -11.00
C LEU A 111 3.39 -14.64 -9.62
N PRO A 112 2.32 -15.41 -9.32
CA PRO A 112 1.68 -15.38 -8.00
C PRO A 112 2.60 -15.82 -6.87
N GLU A 113 3.46 -16.81 -7.13
CA GLU A 113 4.43 -17.30 -6.14
C GLU A 113 5.50 -16.24 -5.85
N MET A 114 6.07 -15.63 -6.89
CA MET A 114 7.05 -14.55 -6.71
C MET A 114 6.45 -13.37 -5.94
N TYR A 115 5.23 -12.95 -6.30
CA TYR A 115 4.52 -11.88 -5.60
C TYR A 115 4.36 -12.20 -4.11
N GLN A 116 3.95 -13.42 -3.77
CA GLN A 116 3.79 -13.84 -2.38
C GLN A 116 5.11 -13.87 -1.60
N ARG A 117 6.20 -14.30 -2.22
CA ARG A 117 7.52 -14.34 -1.57
C ARG A 117 8.05 -12.94 -1.26
N PHE A 118 7.98 -12.01 -2.23
CA PHE A 118 8.35 -10.61 -2.00
C PHE A 118 7.48 -9.96 -0.92
N LYS A 119 6.16 -10.15 -1.00
CA LYS A 119 5.22 -9.63 -0.02
C LYS A 119 5.51 -10.12 1.40
N ARG A 120 5.76 -11.43 1.56
CA ARG A 120 6.13 -12.01 2.86
C ARG A 120 7.42 -11.39 3.39
N ALA A 121 8.45 -11.25 2.57
CA ALA A 121 9.69 -10.64 3.00
C ALA A 121 9.51 -9.17 3.43
N ASN A 122 8.69 -8.42 2.69
CA ASN A 122 8.32 -7.05 3.02
C ASN A 122 7.57 -6.98 4.35
N ASP A 123 6.60 -7.86 4.57
CA ASP A 123 5.83 -7.96 5.81
C ASP A 123 6.72 -8.35 7.00
N THR A 124 7.69 -9.26 6.80
CA THR A 124 8.66 -9.64 7.83
C THR A 124 9.53 -8.47 8.25
N LEU A 125 9.95 -7.60 7.33
CA LEU A 125 10.77 -6.42 7.67
C LEU A 125 9.94 -5.24 8.15
N ARG A 126 8.66 -5.13 7.74
CA ARG A 126 7.79 -4.00 8.07
C ARG A 126 7.79 -3.72 9.57
N PRO A 127 8.11 -2.49 10.00
CA PRO A 127 8.12 -2.15 11.41
C PRO A 127 6.73 -2.37 12.00
N PHE A 128 6.67 -2.88 13.24
CA PHE A 128 5.45 -2.83 14.02
C PHE A 128 5.20 -1.37 14.39
N THR A 129 4.41 -0.68 13.60
CA THR A 129 3.89 0.63 13.96
C THR A 129 2.71 0.41 14.90
N GLY A 130 2.86 0.85 16.15
CA GLY A 130 1.75 0.87 17.11
C GLY A 130 0.55 1.60 16.49
N CYS A 131 -0.65 1.13 16.79
CA CYS A 131 -1.91 1.62 16.22
C CYS A 131 -2.28 3.08 16.59
N SER A 132 -1.34 3.88 17.10
CA SER A 132 -1.52 5.33 17.21
C SER A 132 -1.20 5.96 15.86
N VAL A 133 -2.14 5.84 14.93
CA VAL A 133 -2.05 6.57 13.67
C VAL A 133 -2.09 8.06 14.00
N PRO A 134 -1.12 8.88 13.56
CA PRO A 134 -1.10 10.29 13.88
C PRO A 134 -2.37 10.97 13.33
N ARG A 135 -3.19 11.51 14.23
CA ARG A 135 -4.45 12.20 13.90
C ARG A 135 -4.36 13.71 14.07
N ASP A 136 -3.19 14.21 14.45
CA ASP A 136 -2.97 15.60 14.87
C ASP A 136 -3.29 16.60 13.75
N ARG A 137 -3.15 16.18 12.49
CA ARG A 137 -3.47 16.97 11.30
C ARG A 137 -4.97 17.04 11.01
N PHE A 138 -5.79 16.15 11.56
CA PHE A 138 -7.22 16.04 11.26
C PHE A 138 -8.05 16.66 12.37
N THR A 139 -8.59 17.85 12.12
CA THR A 139 -9.33 18.62 13.14
C THR A 139 -10.71 19.05 12.65
N GLU A 140 -11.55 19.50 13.59
CA GLU A 140 -12.88 20.05 13.31
C GLU A 140 -13.81 19.14 12.49
N LEU A 141 -13.71 17.81 12.65
CA LEU A 141 -14.63 16.85 12.02
C LEU A 141 -16.04 16.99 12.59
N ARG A 142 -16.97 17.48 11.78
CA ARG A 142 -18.39 17.57 12.13
C ARG A 142 -19.29 17.63 10.91
N TRP A 143 -20.50 17.11 11.05
CA TRP A 143 -21.54 17.29 10.06
C TRP A 143 -22.16 18.69 10.19
N GLU A 144 -22.22 19.41 9.08
CA GLU A 144 -23.00 20.63 8.93
C GLU A 144 -24.06 20.38 7.85
N ARG A 145 -25.30 20.15 8.29
CA ARG A 145 -26.43 19.74 7.42
C ARG A 145 -26.10 18.45 6.65
N SER A 146 -25.91 18.54 5.33
CA SER A 146 -25.63 17.41 4.44
C SER A 146 -24.16 17.30 4.03
N LYS A 147 -23.29 18.10 4.64
CA LYS A 147 -21.85 18.12 4.33
C LYS A 147 -21.03 17.79 5.57
N LEU A 148 -20.03 16.94 5.40
CA LEU A 148 -19.01 16.70 6.39
C LEU A 148 -17.94 17.78 6.23
N ASN A 149 -17.75 18.55 7.30
CA ASN A 149 -16.69 19.53 7.41
C ASN A 149 -15.56 18.92 8.21
N PHE A 150 -14.34 19.10 7.73
CA PHE A 150 -13.13 18.72 8.44
C PHE A 150 -11.95 19.52 7.94
N LYS A 151 -10.92 19.65 8.76
CA LYS A 151 -9.65 20.27 8.38
C LYS A 151 -8.57 19.21 8.25
N ILE A 152 -7.74 19.40 7.24
CA ILE A 152 -6.42 18.79 7.18
C ILE A 152 -5.43 19.94 7.32
N ASP A 153 -4.67 19.94 8.42
CA ASP A 153 -3.90 21.10 8.88
C ASP A 153 -4.84 22.31 9.05
N GLU A 154 -4.68 23.37 8.24
CA GLU A 154 -5.56 24.55 8.23
C GLU A 154 -6.53 24.58 7.04
N GLN A 155 -6.45 23.59 6.14
CA GLN A 155 -7.29 23.54 4.95
C GLN A 155 -8.67 22.97 5.30
N LEU A 156 -9.71 23.81 5.20
CA LEU A 156 -11.09 23.38 5.42
C LEU A 156 -11.66 22.67 4.19
N LEU A 157 -12.03 21.41 4.37
CA LEU A 157 -12.74 20.60 3.38
C LEU A 157 -14.22 20.48 3.77
N LYS A 158 -15.11 20.69 2.78
CA LYS A 158 -16.56 20.55 2.91
C LYS A 158 -17.07 19.59 1.85
N LEU A 159 -17.31 18.34 2.24
CA LEU A 159 -17.62 17.25 1.31
C LEU A 159 -19.04 16.72 1.56
N SER A 160 -19.81 16.44 0.51
CA SER A 160 -21.07 15.71 0.67
C SER A 160 -20.80 14.24 1.00
N GLU A 161 -21.81 13.51 1.48
CA GLU A 161 -21.70 12.07 1.76
C GLU A 161 -21.11 11.28 0.58
N ARG A 162 -21.55 11.56 -0.65
CA ARG A 162 -21.04 10.90 -1.86
C ARG A 162 -19.59 11.27 -2.17
N ASP A 163 -19.19 12.50 -1.89
CA ASP A 163 -17.81 12.95 -2.08
C ASP A 163 -16.87 12.26 -1.07
N VAL A 164 -17.34 12.05 0.17
CA VAL A 164 -16.60 11.29 1.18
C VAL A 164 -16.45 9.83 0.78
N GLU A 165 -17.50 9.19 0.25
CA GLU A 165 -17.40 7.83 -0.29
C GLU A 165 -16.40 7.73 -1.44
N ASN A 166 -16.37 8.70 -2.35
CA ASN A 166 -15.37 8.77 -3.41
C ASN A 166 -13.94 8.96 -2.85
N LEU A 167 -13.79 9.70 -1.74
CA LEU A 167 -12.50 9.90 -1.09
C LEU A 167 -12.00 8.60 -0.45
N LEU A 168 -12.88 7.87 0.25
CA LEU A 168 -12.56 6.56 0.87
C LEU A 168 -12.02 5.56 -0.17
N ILE A 169 -12.62 5.53 -1.37
CA ILE A 169 -12.16 4.67 -2.46
C ILE A 169 -10.70 4.99 -2.85
N GLU A 170 -10.32 6.27 -2.88
CA GLU A 170 -8.95 6.69 -3.23
C GLU A 170 -7.96 6.57 -2.07
N LEU A 171 -8.45 6.68 -0.81
CA LEU A 171 -7.62 6.46 0.38
C LEU A 171 -7.20 4.99 0.52
N HIS A 172 -8.10 4.05 0.21
CA HIS A 172 -7.84 2.63 0.41
C HIS A 172 -6.78 2.07 -0.55
N PRO A 173 -5.67 1.46 -0.04
CA PRO A 173 -4.56 1.01 -0.88
C PRO A 173 -4.91 0.04 -2.01
N ALA A 174 -5.88 -0.85 -1.79
CA ALA A 174 -6.27 -1.87 -2.76
C ALA A 174 -7.31 -1.40 -3.80
N SER A 175 -7.94 -0.23 -3.59
CA SER A 175 -9.04 0.28 -4.42
C SER A 175 -8.57 1.24 -5.52
N ARG A 176 -7.28 1.58 -5.49
CA ARG A 176 -6.60 2.53 -6.37
C ARG A 176 -6.79 2.14 -7.85
N GLY A 177 -7.46 3.00 -8.63
CA GLY A 177 -7.66 2.86 -10.07
C GLY A 177 -8.65 1.80 -10.54
N LYS A 178 -9.33 1.07 -9.63
CA LYS A 178 -10.17 -0.10 -9.97
C LYS A 178 -11.68 0.11 -9.75
N VAL A 179 -12.16 1.32 -9.44
CA VAL A 179 -13.57 1.52 -9.05
C VAL A 179 -14.25 2.66 -9.83
N TYR A 180 -15.52 2.44 -10.18
CA TYR A 180 -16.40 3.43 -10.78
C TYR A 180 -16.68 4.57 -9.79
N PHE A 181 -16.36 5.81 -10.19
CA PHE A 181 -16.73 7.01 -9.43
C PHE A 181 -18.25 7.05 -9.20
N LYS A 182 -18.68 7.26 -7.95
CA LYS A 182 -20.06 7.64 -7.66
C LYS A 182 -20.28 9.10 -8.06
N GLN A 183 -21.53 9.45 -8.37
CA GLN A 183 -21.91 10.84 -8.71
C GLN A 183 -21.53 11.80 -7.58
N GLY A 184 -20.69 12.81 -7.88
CA GLY A 184 -20.12 13.75 -6.92
C GLY A 184 -18.86 14.41 -7.47
N LYS A 185 -18.06 15.02 -6.59
CA LYS A 185 -16.75 15.59 -6.92
C LYS A 185 -15.80 14.50 -7.40
N LYS A 186 -15.00 14.85 -8.42
CA LYS A 186 -13.92 13.99 -8.90
C LYS A 186 -12.73 14.02 -7.93
N ILE A 187 -12.28 12.85 -7.50
CA ILE A 187 -11.16 12.69 -6.57
C ILE A 187 -10.09 11.83 -7.22
N ARG A 188 -8.82 12.22 -7.14
CA ARG A 188 -7.71 11.45 -7.70
C ARG A 188 -6.50 11.51 -6.78
N SER A 189 -5.81 10.40 -6.63
CA SER A 189 -4.50 10.35 -5.99
C SER A 189 -3.38 10.19 -7.02
N ALA A 190 -2.23 10.81 -6.76
CA ALA A 190 -1.00 10.62 -7.54
C ALA A 190 0.22 10.58 -6.61
N VAL A 191 1.19 9.74 -6.96
CA VAL A 191 2.51 9.75 -6.32
C VAL A 191 3.38 10.72 -7.09
N LEU A 192 3.61 11.90 -6.52
CA LEU A 192 4.38 12.97 -7.16
C LEU A 192 5.78 13.12 -6.55
N GLN A 193 6.04 12.53 -5.39
CA GLN A 193 7.32 12.61 -4.70
C GLN A 193 8.24 11.44 -5.08
N VAL A 194 9.53 11.74 -5.24
CA VAL A 194 10.58 10.76 -5.63
C VAL A 194 10.70 9.61 -4.62
N GLU A 195 10.44 9.89 -3.36
CA GLU A 195 10.55 8.91 -2.27
C GLU A 195 9.40 7.90 -2.27
N HIS A 196 8.31 8.15 -3.02
CA HIS A 196 7.10 7.29 -3.08
C HIS A 196 6.43 7.02 -1.71
N ASP A 197 6.83 7.75 -0.67
CA ASP A 197 6.33 7.60 0.70
C ASP A 197 5.06 8.43 0.97
N HIS A 198 4.78 9.41 0.10
CA HIS A 198 3.60 10.28 0.21
C HIS A 198 2.82 10.33 -1.10
N ARG A 199 1.51 10.57 -0.97
CA ARG A 199 0.56 10.71 -2.07
C ARG A 199 -0.10 12.06 -2.00
N THR A 200 -0.25 12.68 -3.16
CA THR A 200 -1.00 13.91 -3.33
C THR A 200 -2.42 13.57 -3.75
N TYR A 201 -3.39 14.09 -3.02
CA TYR A 201 -4.81 13.91 -3.27
C TYR A 201 -5.41 15.19 -3.85
N PHE A 202 -6.12 15.03 -4.95
CA PHE A 202 -6.80 16.09 -5.68
C PHE A 202 -8.30 15.89 -5.55
N ILE A 203 -9.00 16.86 -4.97
CA ILE A 203 -10.45 16.90 -4.92
C ILE A 203 -10.90 18.08 -5.77
N GLU A 204 -11.88 17.85 -6.64
CA GLU A 204 -12.45 18.89 -7.49
C GLU A 204 -12.91 20.13 -6.69
N GLY A 205 -12.38 21.29 -7.05
CA GLY A 205 -12.68 22.58 -6.40
C GLY A 205 -12.13 22.73 -4.99
N CYS A 206 -11.12 21.93 -4.61
CA CYS A 206 -10.37 22.07 -3.35
C CYS A 206 -8.86 22.14 -3.65
N GLU A 207 -8.08 22.70 -2.74
CA GLU A 207 -6.63 22.59 -2.80
C GLU A 207 -6.18 21.14 -2.57
N ALA A 208 -5.04 20.78 -3.17
CA ALA A 208 -4.48 19.45 -3.04
C ALA A 208 -3.78 19.29 -1.69
N PHE A 209 -3.88 18.10 -1.09
CA PHE A 209 -3.23 17.77 0.18
C PHE A 209 -2.40 16.50 0.04
N ILE A 210 -1.42 16.34 0.93
CA ILE A 210 -0.44 15.26 0.88
C ILE A 210 -0.57 14.41 2.14
N LEU A 211 -0.72 13.10 1.96
CA LEU A 211 -0.77 12.12 3.04
C LEU A 211 0.23 10.99 2.76
N ASN A 212 0.89 10.49 3.81
CA ASN A 212 1.54 9.18 3.78
C ASN A 212 0.50 8.06 3.99
N ASP A 213 0.93 6.79 3.86
CA ASP A 213 0.02 5.64 3.99
C ASP A 213 -0.65 5.56 5.39
N GLN A 214 0.05 5.97 6.47
CA GLN A 214 -0.54 5.97 7.81
C GLN A 214 -1.61 7.06 7.95
N GLU A 215 -1.29 8.28 7.54
CA GLU A 215 -2.24 9.40 7.56
C GLU A 215 -3.47 9.11 6.69
N ALA A 216 -3.29 8.45 5.54
CA ALA A 216 -4.38 8.00 4.70
C ALA A 216 -5.28 6.99 5.43
N MET A 217 -4.71 6.04 6.17
CA MET A 217 -5.48 5.10 7.02
C MET A 217 -6.21 5.81 8.16
N ALA A 218 -5.58 6.79 8.82
CA ALA A 218 -6.25 7.57 9.88
C ALA A 218 -7.45 8.34 9.34
N LEU A 219 -7.30 8.97 8.17
CA LEU A 219 -8.39 9.68 7.54
C LEU A 219 -9.50 8.72 7.11
N ASP A 220 -9.15 7.56 6.54
CA ASP A 220 -10.10 6.51 6.15
C ASP A 220 -10.95 6.07 7.35
N ASP A 221 -10.30 5.70 8.47
CA ASP A 221 -10.95 5.31 9.72
C ASP A 221 -11.90 6.41 10.24
N LEU A 222 -11.42 7.66 10.29
CA LEU A 222 -12.21 8.80 10.77
C LEU A 222 -13.45 9.02 9.90
N LEU A 223 -13.29 9.03 8.58
CA LEU A 223 -14.39 9.23 7.63
C LEU A 223 -15.42 8.10 7.71
N ILE A 224 -14.99 6.84 7.85
CA ILE A 224 -15.88 5.69 8.06
C ILE A 224 -16.67 5.86 9.36
N CYS A 225 -16.02 6.26 10.46
CA CYS A 225 -16.72 6.51 11.73
C CYS A 225 -17.81 7.58 11.60
N PHE A 226 -17.53 8.70 10.92
CA PHE A 226 -18.49 9.79 10.74
C PHE A 226 -19.59 9.46 9.72
N LEU A 227 -19.32 8.63 8.72
CA LEU A 227 -20.33 8.15 7.78
C LEU A 227 -21.29 7.15 8.44
N GLY A 228 -20.75 6.20 9.21
CA GLY A 228 -21.49 5.10 9.81
C GLY A 228 -22.23 5.44 11.10
N ASN A 229 -21.82 6.50 11.82
CA ASN A 229 -22.44 6.86 13.10
C ASN A 229 -23.48 7.98 12.94
N LEU A 230 -24.76 7.59 12.92
CA LEU A 230 -25.89 8.52 12.84
C LEU A 230 -25.98 9.50 14.02
N ALA A 231 -25.43 9.15 15.20
CA ALA A 231 -25.40 10.06 16.34
C ALA A 231 -24.46 11.25 16.12
N LEU A 232 -23.40 11.07 15.32
CA LEU A 232 -22.47 12.14 14.95
C LEU A 232 -23.02 13.09 13.86
N ARG A 233 -24.16 12.74 13.25
CA ARG A 233 -24.86 13.60 12.27
C ARG A 233 -25.85 14.58 12.93
N ARG A 234 -26.08 14.47 14.24
CA ARG A 234 -26.99 15.36 14.97
C ARG A 234 -26.23 16.61 15.44
N PRO A 235 -26.87 17.79 15.36
CA PRO A 235 -26.26 19.06 15.78
C PRO A 235 -25.92 19.09 17.28
#